data_AF-A0A164HKM5-F1
#
_entry.id   AF-A0A164HKM5-F1
#
_cell.length_a   1.000
_cell.length_b   1.000
_cell.length_c   1.000
_cell.angle_alpha   90.00
_cell.angle_beta   90.00
_cell.angle_gamma   90.00
#
_symmetry.space_group_name_H-M   'P 1'
#
loop_
_entity.id
_entity.type
_entity.pdbx_description
1 polymer ?
#
loop_
_entity_poly.entity_id
_entity_poly.type
_entity_poly.pdbx_seq_one_letter_code
_entity_poly.pdbx_strand_id
1 'polypeptide(L)' 'MFSGLFWNGEQAVKMGLADEFGNLDYVAREVVKAEEVIDYTPRENVAERLAKRFGAALGEGAVKAARGGLSMR' A
#
# COMPACT_ATOMS: atom_id res chain seq x y z
N MET A 1 -5.27 26.32 15.45
CA MET A 1 -5.23 26.77 14.04
C MET A 1 -4.46 25.71 13.25
N PHE A 2 -5.03 25.13 12.20
CA PHE A 2 -4.37 24.09 11.37
C PHE A 2 -3.57 24.77 10.24
N SER A 3 -2.26 24.47 10.14
CA SER A 3 -1.32 25.14 9.21
C SER A 3 -1.04 24.36 7.93
N GLY A 4 -1.51 23.11 7.80
CA GLY A 4 -1.17 22.21 6.69
C GLY A 4 0.26 21.64 6.74
N LEU A 5 1.01 21.90 7.82
CA LEU A 5 2.32 21.29 8.04
C LEU A 5 2.17 19.82 8.48
N PHE A 6 3.20 19.02 8.23
CA PHE A 6 3.30 17.65 8.71
C PHE A 6 4.25 17.58 9.91
N TRP A 7 3.95 16.70 10.85
CA TRP A 7 4.77 16.43 12.03
C TRP A 7 5.11 14.95 12.08
N ASN A 8 6.32 14.64 12.53
CA ASN A 8 6.63 13.26 12.91
C ASN A 8 6.02 12.95 14.30
N GLY A 9 6.01 11.67 14.68
CA GLY A 9 5.40 11.23 15.94
C GLY A 9 5.97 11.93 17.19
N GLU A 10 7.27 12.19 17.23
CA GLU A 10 7.91 12.86 18.36
C GLU A 10 7.45 14.32 18.52
N GLN A 11 7.36 15.05 17.41
CA GLN A 11 6.86 16.42 17.42
C GLN A 11 5.38 16.46 17.83
N ALA A 12 4.57 15.53 17.33
CA ALA A 12 3.15 15.46 17.64
C ALA A 12 2.90 15.26 19.13
N VAL A 13 3.64 14.37 19.79
CA VAL A 13 3.54 14.15 21.25
C VAL A 13 3.98 15.40 22.02
N LYS A 14 5.12 16.01 21.68
CA LYS A 14 5.61 17.23 22.36
C LYS A 14 4.64 18.40 22.28
N MET A 15 3.89 18.49 21.18
CA MET A 15 2.91 19.56 20.94
C MET A 15 1.50 19.22 21.47
N GLY A 16 1.29 18.03 22.04
CA GLY A 16 -0.01 17.56 22.50
C GLY A 16 -1.01 17.25 21.37
N LEU A 17 -0.52 17.02 20.15
CA LEU A 17 -1.34 16.57 19.01
C LEU A 17 -1.62 15.07 19.07
N ALA A 18 -0.72 14.30 19.69
CA ALA A 18 -0.89 12.88 20.00
C ALA A 18 -0.58 12.67 21.49
N ASP A 19 -1.23 11.68 22.11
CA ASP A 19 -1.06 11.43 23.54
C ASP A 19 0.27 10.74 23.85
N GLU A 20 0.62 9.69 23.10
CA GLU A 20 1.83 8.90 23.32
C GLU A 20 2.26 8.11 22.08
N PHE A 21 3.37 7.38 22.20
CA PHE A 21 3.83 6.43 21.20
C PHE A 21 3.22 5.03 21.43
N GLY A 22 2.94 4.31 20.35
CA GLY A 22 2.46 2.94 20.43
C GLY A 22 2.40 2.29 19.05
N ASN A 23 2.09 0.99 19.04
CA ASN A 23 1.76 0.25 17.84
C ASN A 23 0.33 -0.29 17.93
N LEU A 24 -0.19 -0.78 16.80
CA LEU A 24 -1.57 -1.28 16.71
C LEU A 24 -1.83 -2.41 17.73
N ASP A 25 -0.89 -3.34 17.87
CA ASP A 25 -1.01 -4.50 18.76
C ASP A 25 -1.13 -4.09 20.24
N TYR A 26 -0.34 -3.10 20.66
CA TYR A 26 -0.40 -2.53 22.01
C TYR A 26 -1.76 -1.89 22.26
N VAL A 27 -2.24 -1.05 21.32
CA VAL A 27 -3.55 -0.39 21.47
C VAL A 27 -4.66 -1.43 21.55
N ALA A 28 -4.65 -2.42 20.65
CA ALA A 28 -5.63 -3.50 20.62
C ALA A 28 -5.68 -4.26 21.95
N ARG A 29 -4.53 -4.69 22.47
CA ARG A 29 -4.46 -5.52 23.68
C ARG A 29 -4.64 -4.73 24.96
N GLU A 30 -4.00 -3.58 25.08
CA GLU A 30 -3.85 -2.89 26.36
C GLU A 30 -4.87 -1.77 26.57
N VAL A 31 -5.25 -1.07 25.51
CA VAL A 31 -6.14 0.10 25.61
C VAL A 31 -7.59 -0.29 25.40
N VAL A 32 -7.90 -0.96 24.28
CA VAL A 32 -9.29 -1.31 23.93
C VAL A 32 -9.69 -2.73 24.31
N LYS A 33 -8.73 -3.55 24.75
CA LYS A 33 -8.93 -4.95 25.19
C LYS A 33 -9.62 -5.82 24.12
N ALA A 34 -9.24 -5.65 22.86
CA ALA A 34 -9.71 -6.46 21.75
C ALA A 34 -8.91 -7.76 21.63
N GLU A 35 -9.57 -8.89 21.87
CA GLU A 35 -8.96 -10.23 21.75
C GLU A 35 -8.75 -10.64 20.29
N GLU A 36 -9.66 -10.25 19.39
CA GLU A 36 -9.60 -10.52 17.96
C GLU A 36 -9.46 -9.22 17.17
N VAL A 37 -8.55 -9.20 16.19
CA VAL A 37 -8.29 -8.07 15.28
C VAL A 37 -8.50 -8.51 13.84
N ILE A 38 -9.38 -7.83 13.11
CA ILE A 38 -9.66 -8.10 11.69
C ILE A 38 -8.93 -7.08 10.83
N ASP A 39 -7.99 -7.54 10.00
CA ASP A 39 -7.27 -6.72 9.01
C ASP A 39 -8.06 -6.68 7.68
N TYR A 40 -8.64 -5.52 7.38
CA TYR A 40 -9.37 -5.28 6.12
C TYR A 40 -8.49 -4.79 4.97
N THR A 41 -7.16 -4.75 5.14
CA THR A 41 -6.25 -4.29 4.09
C THR A 41 -6.42 -5.15 2.83
N PRO A 42 -6.83 -4.55 1.69
CA PRO A 42 -6.94 -5.30 0.44
C PRO A 42 -5.57 -5.86 0.05
N ARG A 43 -5.50 -7.18 -0.19
CA ARG A 43 -4.28 -7.83 -0.68
C ARG A 43 -4.52 -8.35 -2.09
N GLU A 44 -3.60 -8.03 -3.00
CA GLU A 44 -3.61 -8.65 -4.31
C GLU A 44 -3.39 -10.15 -4.16
N ASN A 45 -4.27 -10.93 -4.78
CA ASN A 45 -4.12 -12.37 -4.79
C ASN A 45 -2.97 -12.77 -5.74
N VAL A 46 -2.30 -13.89 -5.43
CA VAL A 46 -1.13 -14.35 -6.20
C VAL A 46 -1.50 -14.65 -7.66
N ALA A 47 -2.70 -15.17 -7.89
CA ALA A 47 -3.20 -15.49 -9.22
C ALA A 47 -3.38 -14.25 -10.10
N GLU A 48 -3.91 -13.16 -9.54
CA GLU A 48 -4.11 -11.87 -10.19
C GLU A 48 -2.76 -11.22 -10.50
N ARG A 49 -1.81 -11.26 -9.55
CA ARG A 49 -0.44 -10.80 -9.81
C ARG A 49 0.21 -11.56 -10.96
N LEU A 50 -0.02 -12.87 -11.04
CA LEU A 50 0.50 -13.71 -12.12
C LEU A 50 -0.20 -13.39 -13.45
N ALA A 51 -1.52 -13.28 -13.47
CA ALA A 51 -2.31 -12.95 -14.64
C ALA A 51 -1.93 -11.57 -15.21
N LYS A 52 -1.77 -10.55 -14.35
CA LYS A 52 -1.31 -9.22 -14.75
C LYS A 52 0.06 -9.26 -15.42
N ARG A 53 1.02 -9.98 -14.81
CA ARG A 53 2.39 -10.12 -15.37
C ARG A 53 2.40 -10.90 -16.69
N PHE A 54 1.64 -11.99 -16.76
CA PHE A 54 1.53 -12.80 -17.97
C PHE A 54 0.90 -12.01 -19.12
N GLY A 55 -0.23 -11.34 -18.86
CA GLY A 55 -0.90 -10.49 -19.84
C GLY A 55 -0.01 -9.33 -20.31
N ALA A 56 0.72 -8.69 -19.41
CA ALA A 56 1.69 -7.66 -19.76
C ALA A 56 2.78 -8.19 -20.69
N ALA A 57 3.38 -9.35 -20.38
CA ALA A 57 4.43 -9.95 -21.20
C ALA A 57 3.94 -10.33 -22.61
N LEU A 58 2.73 -10.91 -22.72
CA LEU A 58 2.13 -11.21 -24.02
C LEU A 58 1.80 -9.94 -24.81
N GLY A 59 1.24 -8.92 -24.14
CA GLY A 59 0.93 -7.64 -24.76
C GLY A 59 2.16 -6.93 -25.30
N GLU A 60 3.25 -6.87 -24.51
CA GLU A 60 4.54 -6.34 -24.95
C GLU A 60 5.09 -7.10 -26.16
N GLY A 61 5.03 -8.44 -26.12
CA GLY A 61 5.43 -9.29 -27.24
C GLY A 61 4.65 -9.01 -28.53
N ALA A 62 3.32 -8.87 -28.42
CA ALA A 62 2.45 -8.56 -29.55
C ALA A 62 2.74 -7.17 -30.14
N VAL A 63 2.90 -6.15 -29.30
CA VAL A 63 3.24 -4.78 -29.74
C VAL A 63 4.61 -4.77 -30.43
N LYS A 64 5.59 -5.48 -29.89
CA LYS A 64 6.92 -5.60 -30.49
C LYS A 64 6.87 -6.28 -31.86
N ALA A 65 6.11 -7.37 -31.99
CA ALA A 65 5.93 -8.06 -33.27
C ALA A 65 5.23 -7.18 -34.31
N ALA A 66 4.17 -6.46 -33.91
CA ALA A 66 3.46 -5.52 -34.79
C ALA A 66 4.38 -4.39 -35.27
N ARG A 67 5.15 -3.77 -34.37
CA ARG A 67 6.12 -2.72 -34.72
C ARG A 67 7.25 -3.25 -35.62
N GLY A 68 7.75 -4.45 -35.37
CA GLY A 68 8.75 -5.10 -36.22
C GLY A 68 8.23 -5.37 -37.64
N GLY A 69 6.98 -5.80 -37.77
CA GLY A 69 6.32 -5.99 -39.07
C GLY A 69 6.02 -4.69 -39.83
N LEU A 70 5.77 -3.59 -39.11
CA LEU A 70 5.61 -2.24 -39.68
C LEU A 70 6.95 -1.63 -40.14
N SER A 71 8.06 -1.96 -39.50
CA SER A 71 9.40 -1.47 -39.88
C SER A 71 10.02 -2.16 -41.09
N MET A 72 9.44 -3.29 -41.54
CA MET A 72 9.90 -4.07 -42.71
C MET A 72 9.18 -3.70 -44.02
N ARG A 73 8.39 -2.63 -44.04
CA ARG A 73 7.71 -2.10 -45.24
C ARG A 73 8.26 -0.74 -45.63
#